data_AF-A0A0K2H443-F1
#
_entry.id   AF-A0A0K2H443-F1
#
_cell.length_a   1.000
_cell.length_b   1.000
_cell.length_c   1.000
_cell.angle_alpha   90.00
_cell.angle_beta   90.00
_cell.angle_gamma   90.00
#
_symmetry.space_group_name_H-M   'P 1'
#
loop_
_entity.id
_entity.type
_entity.pdbx_description
1 polymer ?
#
loop_
_entity_poly.entity_id
_entity_poly.type
_entity_poly.pdbx_seq_one_letter_code
_entity_poly.pdbx_strand_id
1 'polypeptide(L)'
;MKDLHFPLPALTERYRAACSEDLALVSTFLRHPCAGRHSNHGALDHTFSLPDGHRVTVRTSRIKIPRSLIDRLSRDYAEYLLLKEEPMFIFSVSVRVKTATEIVDLSGGKGNRTELANRRCARSVVEAMHRRMDAQRIHEDGTVPSVPGYRFSWVGTRDGRPLPSPEALFSPRPYAA
;
A
#
# COMPACT_ATOMS: atom_id res chain seq x y z
N MET A 1 43.07 -6.45 -5.10
CA MET A 1 41.77 -7.00 -4.69
C MET A 1 40.72 -6.24 -5.46
N LYS A 2 39.88 -6.90 -6.26
CA LYS A 2 38.77 -6.24 -6.96
C LYS A 2 37.63 -6.11 -5.96
N ASP A 3 37.24 -4.88 -5.65
CA ASP A 3 36.02 -4.61 -4.89
C ASP A 3 34.83 -5.21 -5.65
N LEU A 4 34.30 -6.31 -5.11
CA LEU A 4 33.02 -6.87 -5.54
C LEU A 4 31.94 -5.88 -5.13
N HIS A 5 31.67 -4.91 -5.99
CA HIS A 5 30.51 -4.05 -5.89
C HIS A 5 29.25 -4.90 -6.12
N PHE A 6 28.77 -5.55 -5.06
CA PHE A 6 27.46 -6.17 -5.09
C PHE A 6 26.42 -5.05 -5.25
N PRO A 7 25.57 -5.10 -6.29
CA PRO A 7 24.51 -4.11 -6.43
C PRO A 7 23.62 -4.19 -5.20
N LEU A 8 23.36 -3.05 -4.56
CA LEU A 8 22.46 -2.99 -3.42
C LEU A 8 21.11 -3.62 -3.81
N PRO A 9 20.52 -4.49 -2.96
CA PRO A 9 19.22 -5.06 -3.24
C PRO A 9 18.19 -3.94 -3.46
N ALA A 10 17.22 -4.18 -4.33
CA ALA A 10 16.11 -3.25 -4.54
C ALA A 10 15.48 -2.86 -3.18
N LEU A 11 15.04 -1.61 -3.03
CA LEU A 11 14.50 -1.08 -1.76
C LEU A 11 13.43 -2.01 -1.16
N THR A 12 12.53 -2.51 -1.99
CA THR A 12 11.51 -3.50 -1.63
C THR A 12 12.08 -4.73 -0.93
N GLU A 13 13.19 -5.30 -1.42
CA GLU A 13 13.83 -6.47 -0.80
C GLU A 13 14.53 -6.12 0.50
N ARG A 14 15.15 -4.93 0.57
CA ARG A 14 15.77 -4.44 1.81
C ARG A 14 14.73 -4.24 2.90
N TYR A 15 13.60 -3.61 2.59
CA TYR A 15 12.50 -3.40 3.54
C TYR A 15 11.84 -4.72 3.94
N ARG A 16 11.63 -5.64 3.00
CA ARG A 16 11.08 -6.97 3.32
C ARG A 16 11.95 -7.72 4.32
N ALA A 17 13.27 -7.67 4.15
CA ALA A 17 14.21 -8.34 5.03
C ALA A 17 14.32 -7.66 6.40
N ALA A 18 14.39 -6.33 6.44
CA ALA A 18 14.63 -5.58 7.67
C ALA A 18 13.38 -5.35 8.53
N CYS A 19 12.19 -5.34 7.92
CA CYS A 19 10.93 -4.95 8.57
C CYS A 19 9.88 -6.07 8.52
N SER A 20 10.29 -7.34 8.46
CA SER A 20 9.38 -8.47 8.23
C SER A 20 8.25 -8.56 9.25
N GLU A 21 8.53 -8.28 10.53
CA GLU A 21 7.54 -8.31 11.61
C GLU A 21 6.51 -7.18 11.49
N ASP A 22 6.99 -5.95 11.25
CA ASP A 22 6.12 -4.79 11.02
C ASP A 22 5.23 -4.99 9.79
N LEU A 23 5.80 -5.48 8.69
CA LEU A 23 5.04 -5.76 7.47
C LEU A 23 4.01 -6.86 7.70
N ALA A 24 4.35 -7.92 8.44
CA ALA A 24 3.40 -8.98 8.80
C ALA A 24 2.25 -8.47 9.68
N LEU A 25 2.54 -7.55 10.60
CA LEU A 25 1.54 -6.90 11.44
C LEU A 25 0.60 -6.02 10.60
N VAL A 26 1.13 -5.19 9.71
CA VAL A 26 0.33 -4.38 8.76
C VAL A 26 -0.56 -5.28 7.90
N SER A 27 -0.03 -6.36 7.33
CA SER A 27 -0.83 -7.33 6.56
C SER A 27 -1.92 -7.97 7.43
N THR A 28 -1.69 -8.16 8.72
CA THR A 28 -2.69 -8.70 9.65
C THR A 28 -3.81 -7.70 9.91
N PHE A 29 -3.48 -6.43 10.16
CA PHE A 29 -4.49 -5.36 10.29
C PHE A 29 -5.35 -5.23 9.04
N LEU A 30 -4.73 -5.32 7.86
CA LEU A 30 -5.42 -5.28 6.58
C LEU A 30 -6.45 -6.43 6.43
N ARG A 31 -6.09 -7.65 6.83
CA ARG A 31 -6.95 -8.85 6.73
C ARG A 31 -8.02 -8.93 7.83
N HIS A 32 -7.74 -8.35 8.99
CA HIS A 32 -8.55 -8.47 10.20
C HIS A 32 -8.74 -7.10 10.90
N PRO A 33 -9.56 -6.19 10.33
CA PRO A 33 -9.76 -4.85 10.88
C PRO A 33 -10.39 -4.84 12.28
N CYS A 34 -10.98 -5.96 12.73
CA CYS A 34 -11.62 -6.09 14.04
C CYS A 34 -10.64 -6.21 15.23
N ALA A 35 -9.33 -6.33 14.98
CA ALA A 35 -8.31 -6.34 16.04
C ALA A 35 -8.15 -4.99 16.76
N GLY A 36 -8.76 -3.90 16.24
CA GLY A 36 -8.88 -2.62 16.92
C GLY A 36 -10.33 -2.33 17.31
N ARG A 37 -10.82 -2.98 18.37
CA ARG A 37 -12.01 -2.48 19.07
C ARG A 37 -11.58 -1.21 19.80
N HIS A 38 -11.81 -0.03 19.21
CA HIS A 38 -12.25 1.21 19.87
C HIS A 38 -12.33 2.33 18.82
N SER A 39 -13.57 2.79 18.57
CA SER A 39 -13.96 4.05 17.91
C SER A 39 -13.35 4.36 16.52
N ASN A 40 -13.96 3.79 15.49
CA ASN A 40 -14.17 4.29 14.11
C ASN A 40 -13.98 3.16 13.11
N HIS A 41 -14.95 3.02 12.19
CA HIS A 41 -14.94 1.96 11.19
C HIS A 41 -13.67 1.98 10.33
N GLY A 42 -12.79 0.99 10.54
CA GLY A 42 -12.05 0.33 9.45
C GLY A 42 -10.63 0.79 9.13
N ALA A 43 -10.01 1.69 9.89
CA ALA A 43 -8.63 2.13 9.66
C ALA A 43 -7.74 1.90 10.88
N LEU A 44 -6.61 1.22 10.70
CA LEU A 44 -5.56 1.02 11.71
C LEU A 44 -4.25 1.61 11.22
N ASP A 45 -3.63 2.45 12.06
CA ASP A 45 -2.33 3.07 11.81
C ASP A 45 -1.24 2.28 12.51
N HIS A 46 -0.21 1.88 11.78
CA HIS A 46 1.02 1.29 12.31
C HIS A 46 2.22 2.16 11.95
N THR A 47 3.15 2.37 12.89
CA THR A 47 4.33 3.21 12.63
C THR A 47 5.61 2.47 12.99
N PHE A 48 6.57 2.45 12.06
CA PHE A 48 7.86 1.80 12.23
C PHE A 48 8.98 2.53 11.49
N SER A 49 10.23 2.14 11.75
CA SER A 49 11.42 2.74 11.16
C SER A 49 11.97 1.85 10.04
N LEU A 50 12.38 2.47 8.94
CA LEU A 50 13.02 1.82 7.81
C LEU A 50 14.55 1.81 7.98
N PRO A 51 15.27 0.86 7.35
CA PRO A 51 16.72 0.70 7.50
C PRO A 51 17.55 1.86 6.91
N ASP A 52 16.93 2.78 6.18
CA ASP A 52 17.53 4.01 5.64
C ASP A 52 17.24 5.25 6.49
N GLY A 53 16.65 5.07 7.68
CA GLY A 53 16.40 6.14 8.65
C GLY A 53 15.08 6.88 8.44
N HIS A 54 14.26 6.49 7.46
CA HIS A 54 12.90 7.01 7.36
C HIS A 54 11.99 6.41 8.43
N ARG A 55 11.03 7.20 8.93
CA ARG A 55 9.92 6.70 9.75
C ARG A 55 8.66 6.68 8.91
N VAL A 56 7.98 5.55 8.86
CA VAL A 56 6.76 5.39 8.07
C VAL A 56 5.56 5.11 8.94
N THR A 57 4.43 5.73 8.61
CA THR A 57 3.12 5.43 9.17
C THR A 57 2.26 4.83 8.08
N VAL A 58 1.76 3.64 8.32
CA VAL A 58 0.94 2.87 7.39
C VAL A 58 -0.47 2.77 7.94
N ARG A 59 -1.43 3.31 7.19
CA ARG A 59 -2.86 3.20 7.47
C ARG A 59 -3.47 2.18 6.53
N THR A 60 -4.10 1.14 7.07
CA THR A 60 -4.75 0.10 6.26
C THR A 60 -6.26 0.24 6.32
N SER A 61 -6.95 0.02 5.20
CA SER A 61 -8.40 -0.13 5.17
C SER A 61 -8.82 -1.19 4.15
N ARG A 62 -10.03 -1.72 4.33
CA ARG A 62 -10.66 -2.61 3.35
C ARG A 62 -12.16 -2.42 3.28
N ILE A 63 -12.74 -2.67 2.11
CA ILE A 63 -14.18 -2.58 1.86
C ILE A 63 -14.60 -3.80 1.06
N LYS A 64 -15.70 -4.45 1.48
CA LYS A 64 -16.25 -5.60 0.75
C LYS A 64 -16.79 -5.15 -0.61
N ILE A 65 -16.48 -5.91 -1.66
CA ILE A 65 -16.94 -5.63 -3.02
C ILE A 65 -18.36 -6.21 -3.21
N PRO A 66 -19.29 -5.47 -3.83
CA PRO A 66 -20.60 -6.01 -4.19
C PRO A 66 -20.49 -7.05 -5.31
N ARG A 67 -21.35 -8.08 -5.29
CA ARG A 67 -21.36 -9.18 -6.28
C ARG A 67 -21.46 -8.67 -7.72
N SER A 68 -22.24 -7.61 -7.95
CA SER A 68 -22.38 -6.99 -9.27
C SER A 68 -21.07 -6.42 -9.86
N LEU A 69 -20.12 -6.00 -9.02
CA LEU A 69 -18.81 -5.58 -9.49
C LEU A 69 -17.91 -6.79 -9.78
N ILE A 70 -18.01 -7.86 -8.99
CA ILE A 70 -17.32 -9.13 -9.25
C ILE A 70 -17.78 -9.71 -10.61
N ASP A 71 -19.09 -9.72 -10.87
CA ASP A 71 -19.69 -10.20 -12.12
C ASP A 71 -19.29 -9.35 -13.33
N ARG A 72 -18.92 -8.08 -13.11
CA ARG A 72 -18.39 -7.22 -14.17
C ARG A 72 -16.92 -7.56 -14.44
N LEU A 73 -16.11 -7.67 -13.39
CA LEU A 73 -14.69 -8.00 -13.50
C LEU A 73 -14.46 -9.38 -14.10
N SER A 74 -15.36 -10.32 -13.84
CA SER A 74 -15.28 -11.69 -14.37
C SER A 74 -15.43 -11.80 -15.89
N ARG A 75 -15.90 -10.73 -16.57
CA ARG A 75 -15.94 -10.66 -18.04
C ARG A 75 -14.56 -10.49 -18.66
N ASP A 76 -13.67 -9.79 -17.95
CA ASP A 76 -12.35 -9.41 -18.44
C ASP A 76 -11.23 -10.22 -17.77
N TYR A 77 -11.48 -10.75 -16.56
CA TYR A 77 -10.49 -11.44 -15.74
C TYR A 77 -11.04 -12.78 -15.22
N ALA A 78 -10.49 -13.88 -15.74
CA ALA A 78 -10.98 -15.23 -15.45
C ALA A 78 -10.86 -15.64 -13.97
N GLU A 79 -9.92 -15.06 -13.22
CA GLU A 79 -9.73 -15.32 -11.79
C GLU A 79 -11.00 -15.06 -10.97
N TYR A 80 -11.83 -14.11 -11.39
CA TYR A 80 -13.07 -13.78 -10.69
C TYR A 80 -14.17 -14.81 -10.92
N LEU A 81 -14.14 -15.56 -12.03
CA LEU A 81 -15.05 -16.68 -12.25
C LEU A 81 -14.71 -17.86 -11.33
N LEU A 82 -13.42 -18.15 -11.18
CA LEU A 82 -12.91 -19.24 -10.33
C LEU A 82 -13.21 -18.97 -8.85
N LEU A 83 -13.21 -17.71 -8.43
CA LEU A 83 -13.36 -17.27 -7.05
C LEU A 83 -14.73 -16.64 -6.76
N LYS A 84 -15.73 -16.84 -7.61
CA LYS A 84 -17.02 -16.09 -7.57
C LYS A 84 -17.80 -16.21 -6.25
N GLU A 85 -17.60 -17.31 -5.52
CA GLU A 85 -18.26 -17.54 -4.22
C GLU A 85 -17.39 -17.05 -3.04
N GLU A 86 -16.14 -16.65 -3.28
CA GLU A 86 -15.28 -16.10 -2.25
C GLU A 86 -15.57 -14.61 -2.03
N PRO A 87 -15.58 -14.14 -0.77
CA PRO A 87 -15.70 -12.72 -0.49
C PRO A 87 -14.43 -11.97 -0.94
N MET A 88 -14.62 -10.98 -1.81
CA MET A 88 -13.55 -10.11 -2.29
C MET A 88 -13.67 -8.71 -1.69
N PHE A 89 -12.52 -8.04 -1.60
CA PHE A 89 -12.40 -6.74 -0.98
C PHE A 89 -11.55 -5.82 -1.84
N ILE A 90 -11.87 -4.53 -1.82
CA ILE A 90 -10.91 -3.48 -2.16
C ILE A 90 -10.09 -3.25 -0.91
N PHE A 91 -8.79 -3.43 -1.03
CA PHE A 91 -7.81 -3.10 -0.01
C PHE A 91 -7.18 -1.76 -0.35
N SER A 92 -6.92 -0.95 0.67
CA SER A 92 -6.19 0.30 0.52
C SER A 92 -5.17 0.44 1.64
N VAL A 93 -3.99 0.94 1.27
CA VAL A 93 -2.90 1.27 2.18
C VAL A 93 -2.46 2.69 1.90
N SER A 94 -2.45 3.54 2.93
CA SER A 94 -1.90 4.88 2.86
C SER A 94 -0.59 4.94 3.65
N VAL A 95 0.49 5.34 3.00
CA VAL A 95 1.83 5.39 3.60
C VAL A 95 2.29 6.84 3.68
N ARG A 96 2.53 7.30 4.91
CA ARG A 96 3.17 8.59 5.19
C ARG A 96 4.62 8.35 5.54
N VAL A 97 5.53 8.96 4.78
CA VAL A 97 6.97 8.91 5.04
C VAL A 97 7.39 10.21 5.74
N LYS A 98 8.15 10.09 6.82
CA LYS A 98 8.81 11.20 7.52
C LYS A 98 10.31 10.93 7.56
N THR A 99 11.12 11.91 7.20
CA THR A 99 12.59 11.80 7.28
C THR A 99 13.05 11.98 8.74
N ALA A 100 13.99 11.18 9.24
CA ALA A 100 14.51 11.35 10.62
C ALA A 100 15.15 12.73 10.86
N THR A 101 15.63 13.40 9.81
CA THR A 101 16.21 14.74 9.83
C THR A 101 15.20 15.86 9.59
N GLU A 102 13.91 15.56 9.40
CA GLU A 102 12.82 16.56 9.26
C GLU A 102 12.24 16.96 10.63
N ILE A 103 13.10 17.13 11.62
CA ILE A 103 12.82 18.04 12.73
C ILE A 103 13.45 19.36 12.29
N VAL A 104 12.60 20.34 11.95
CA VAL A 104 12.94 21.73 11.57
C VAL A 104 13.40 21.95 10.12
N ASP A 105 12.45 22.28 9.23
CA ASP A 105 12.53 23.53 8.47
C ASP A 105 11.18 23.83 7.80
N LEU A 106 10.36 24.66 8.46
CA LEU A 106 9.10 25.19 7.92
C LEU A 106 9.31 26.32 6.90
N SER A 107 10.53 26.44 6.35
CA SER A 107 11.01 27.65 5.67
C SER A 107 11.89 27.32 4.47
N GLY A 108 11.37 26.67 3.43
CA GLY A 108 12.06 26.73 2.12
C GLY A 108 11.89 25.56 1.17
N GLY A 109 11.05 25.75 0.15
CA GLY A 109 11.39 25.51 -1.26
C GLY A 109 12.10 24.21 -1.70
N LYS A 110 11.92 23.07 -1.03
CA LYS A 110 12.45 21.76 -1.47
C LYS A 110 11.33 20.86 -2.02
N GLY A 111 10.70 21.30 -3.12
CA GLY A 111 9.40 20.76 -3.59
C GLY A 111 9.40 19.33 -4.15
N ASN A 112 10.25 18.96 -5.11
CA ASN A 112 9.96 17.77 -5.94
C ASN A 112 10.87 16.54 -5.71
N ARG A 113 12.13 16.73 -5.31
CA ARG A 113 13.09 15.59 -5.18
C ARG A 113 12.80 14.74 -3.94
N THR A 114 12.39 15.37 -2.83
CA THR A 114 11.98 14.68 -1.61
C THR A 114 10.65 13.96 -1.82
N GLU A 115 9.73 14.54 -2.60
CA GLU A 115 8.45 13.92 -2.91
C GLU A 115 8.61 12.64 -3.74
N LEU A 116 9.42 12.66 -4.80
CA LEU A 116 9.68 11.46 -5.61
C LEU A 116 10.37 10.36 -4.78
N ALA A 117 11.29 10.72 -3.91
CA ALA A 117 11.97 9.79 -3.01
C ALA A 117 10.99 9.17 -2.00
N ASN A 118 10.12 9.99 -1.39
CA ASN A 118 9.09 9.55 -0.46
C ASN A 118 8.06 8.67 -1.16
N ARG A 119 7.65 8.99 -2.39
CA ARG A 119 6.78 8.16 -3.22
C ARG A 119 7.40 6.79 -3.48
N ARG A 120 8.68 6.75 -3.89
CA ARG A 120 9.43 5.50 -4.12
C ARG A 120 9.55 4.67 -2.85
N CYS A 121 9.83 5.32 -1.72
CA CYS A 121 9.89 4.68 -0.40
C CYS A 121 8.53 4.07 -0.02
N ALA A 122 7.46 4.87 -0.12
CA ALA A 122 6.09 4.43 0.16
C ALA A 122 5.67 3.24 -0.72
N ARG A 123 5.93 3.30 -2.03
CA ARG A 123 5.69 2.19 -2.96
C ARG A 123 6.45 0.94 -2.53
N SER A 124 7.74 1.08 -2.22
CA SER A 124 8.59 -0.05 -1.82
C SER A 124 8.12 -0.71 -0.52
N VAL A 125 7.58 0.06 0.43
CA VAL A 125 6.96 -0.47 1.66
C VAL A 125 5.75 -1.34 1.31
N VAL A 126 4.84 -0.85 0.47
CA VAL A 126 3.65 -1.62 0.08
C VAL A 126 4.03 -2.87 -0.71
N GLU A 127 4.92 -2.77 -1.69
CA GLU A 127 5.39 -3.93 -2.45
C GLU A 127 6.10 -4.97 -1.57
N ALA A 128 6.78 -4.55 -0.50
CA ALA A 128 7.47 -5.45 0.42
C ALA A 128 6.48 -6.36 1.18
N MET A 129 5.24 -5.91 1.38
CA MET A 129 4.15 -6.69 1.98
C MET A 129 3.69 -7.86 1.11
N HIS A 130 4.02 -7.86 -0.18
CA HIS A 130 3.52 -8.82 -1.16
C HIS A 130 4.64 -9.63 -1.80
N ARG A 131 4.27 -10.74 -2.43
CA ARG A 131 5.17 -11.47 -3.33
C ARG A 131 5.45 -10.61 -4.55
N ARG A 132 6.64 -10.73 -5.14
CA ARG A 132 7.07 -9.93 -6.32
C ARG A 132 6.06 -9.95 -7.46
N MET A 133 5.48 -11.12 -7.75
CA MET A 133 4.47 -11.29 -8.81
C MET A 133 3.17 -10.55 -8.50
N ASP A 134 2.75 -10.52 -7.24
CA ASP A 134 1.48 -9.91 -6.84
C ASP A 134 1.60 -8.39 -6.72
N ALA A 135 2.79 -7.87 -6.43
CA ALA A 135 3.07 -6.44 -6.29
C ALA A 135 2.75 -5.61 -7.56
N GLN A 136 2.79 -6.25 -8.74
CA GLN A 136 2.45 -5.62 -10.01
C GLN A 136 0.96 -5.28 -10.14
N ARG A 137 0.09 -5.88 -9.30
CA ARG A 137 -1.36 -5.66 -9.31
C ARG A 137 -1.80 -4.55 -8.36
N ILE A 138 -0.85 -3.87 -7.73
CA ILE A 138 -1.08 -2.78 -6.79
C ILE A 138 -1.08 -1.47 -7.57
N HIS A 139 -2.20 -0.75 -7.49
CA HIS A 139 -2.41 0.53 -8.16
C HIS A 139 -2.03 1.66 -7.22
N GLU A 140 -1.50 2.74 -7.77
CA GLU A 140 -1.21 3.96 -7.02
C GLU A 140 -2.31 4.99 -7.31
N ASP A 141 -3.05 5.39 -6.28
CA ASP A 141 -4.27 6.20 -6.45
C ASP A 141 -4.02 7.68 -6.11
N GLY A 142 -2.75 8.07 -6.00
CA GLY A 142 -2.31 9.40 -5.60
C GLY A 142 -2.46 9.67 -4.09
N THR A 143 -2.75 10.92 -3.75
CA THR A 143 -2.93 11.39 -2.37
C THR A 143 -4.41 11.67 -2.11
N VAL A 144 -4.93 11.24 -0.96
CA VAL A 144 -6.30 11.58 -0.56
C VAL A 144 -6.21 12.89 0.24
N PRO A 145 -6.95 13.96 -0.11
CA PRO A 145 -6.85 15.24 0.60
C PRO A 145 -7.07 15.15 2.12
N SER A 146 -7.90 14.19 2.56
CA SER A 146 -8.20 13.93 3.98
C SER A 146 -7.23 12.96 4.67
N VAL A 147 -6.33 12.30 3.94
CA VAL A 147 -5.36 11.34 4.50
C VAL A 147 -3.96 11.67 4.01
N PRO A 148 -3.09 12.25 4.86
CA PRO A 148 -1.73 12.58 4.45
C PRO A 148 -0.94 11.31 4.12
N GLY A 149 -0.37 11.24 2.91
CA GLY A 149 0.48 10.13 2.43
C GLY A 149 0.12 9.65 1.03
N TYR A 150 0.89 8.69 0.53
CA TYR A 150 0.68 8.04 -0.77
C TYR A 150 -0.26 6.84 -0.59
N ARG A 151 -1.31 6.76 -1.41
CA ARG A 151 -2.30 5.68 -1.34
C ARG A 151 -2.08 4.66 -2.44
N PHE A 152 -2.19 3.40 -2.04
CA PHE A 152 -2.12 2.25 -2.93
C PHE A 152 -3.33 1.36 -2.68
N SER A 153 -3.95 0.86 -3.76
CA SER A 153 -5.12 -0.01 -3.65
C SER A 153 -5.07 -1.17 -4.64
N TRP A 154 -5.83 -2.22 -4.30
CA TRP A 154 -6.01 -3.39 -5.15
C TRP A 154 -7.31 -4.11 -4.80
N VAL A 155 -7.82 -4.91 -5.73
CA VAL A 155 -8.83 -5.93 -5.40
C VAL A 155 -8.08 -7.17 -4.91
N GLY A 156 -8.59 -7.80 -3.86
CA GLY A 156 -8.03 -9.06 -3.38
C GLY A 156 -9.04 -9.99 -2.74
N THR A 157 -8.60 -11.23 -2.53
CA THR A 157 -9.35 -12.24 -1.76
C THR A 157 -9.37 -11.89 -0.27
N ARG A 158 -10.05 -12.71 0.53
CA ARG A 158 -10.08 -12.57 2.01
C ARG A 158 -8.69 -12.45 2.65
N ASP A 159 -7.71 -13.16 2.09
CA ASP A 159 -6.33 -13.18 2.61
C ASP A 159 -5.48 -12.01 2.11
N GLY A 160 -6.06 -11.05 1.40
CA GLY A 160 -5.37 -9.85 0.94
C GLY A 160 -4.50 -10.05 -0.31
N ARG A 161 -4.56 -11.23 -0.94
CA ARG A 161 -3.80 -11.52 -2.18
C ARG A 161 -4.34 -10.65 -3.33
N PRO A 162 -3.50 -9.84 -3.98
CA PRO A 162 -3.89 -9.04 -5.13
C PRO A 162 -4.39 -9.86 -6.33
N LEU A 163 -5.56 -9.48 -6.85
CA LEU A 163 -6.16 -9.97 -8.09
C LEU A 163 -5.99 -8.93 -9.21
N PRO A 164 -6.00 -9.34 -10.48
CA PRO A 164 -6.01 -8.39 -11.60
C PRO A 164 -7.20 -7.44 -11.51
N SER A 165 -7.00 -6.16 -11.77
CA SER A 165 -8.09 -5.17 -11.77
C SER A 165 -7.68 -3.95 -12.58
N PRO A 166 -8.63 -3.21 -13.19
CA PRO A 166 -8.30 -1.99 -13.89
C PRO A 166 -8.03 -0.86 -12.88
N GLU A 167 -7.00 -0.04 -13.16
CA GLU A 167 -6.60 1.11 -12.33
C GLU A 167 -7.75 2.10 -12.13
N ALA A 168 -8.62 2.25 -13.14
CA ALA A 168 -9.79 3.13 -13.11
C ALA A 168 -10.82 2.82 -12.00
N LEU A 169 -10.72 1.67 -11.33
CA LEU A 169 -11.53 1.40 -10.13
C LEU A 169 -11.11 2.25 -8.92
N PHE A 170 -9.86 2.69 -8.89
CA PHE A 170 -9.24 3.31 -7.73
C PHE A 170 -8.89 4.78 -7.96
N SER A 171 -8.73 5.19 -9.22
CA SER A 171 -8.49 6.59 -9.57
C SER A 171 -9.56 7.48 -8.93
N PRO A 172 -9.18 8.60 -8.29
CA PRO A 172 -10.15 9.57 -7.80
C PRO A 172 -10.98 10.04 -8.98
N ARG A 173 -12.27 9.71 -9.00
CA ARG A 173 -13.18 10.28 -9.99
C ARG A 173 -13.12 11.80 -9.80
N PRO A 174 -12.99 12.59 -10.89
CA PRO A 174 -13.25 14.01 -10.77
C PRO A 174 -14.64 14.13 -10.14
N TYR A 175 -14.71 14.79 -8.99
CA TYR A 175 -15.99 15.17 -8.40
C TYR A 175 -16.76 15.86 -9.54
N ALA A 176 -17.94 15.36 -9.88
CA ALA A 176 -18.86 16.16 -10.69
C ALA A 176 -19.09 17.44 -9.87
N ALA A 177 -18.58 18.55 -10.39
CA ALA A 177 -18.75 19.88 -9.81
C ALA A 177 -20.22 20.29 -9.86
#